data_AF-A0A2J8XZU5-F1
#
_entry.id   AF-A0A2J8XZU5-F1
#
_cell.length_a   1.000
_cell.length_b   1.000
_cell.length_c   1.000
_cell.angle_alpha   90.00
_cell.angle_beta   90.00
_cell.angle_gamma   90.00
#
_symmetry.space_group_name_H-M   'P 1'
#
loop_
_entity.id
_entity.type
_entity.pdbx_description
1 polymer ?
#
loop_
_entity_poly.entity_id
_entity_poly.type
_entity_poly.pdbx_seq_one_letter_code
_entity_poly.pdbx_strand_id
1 'polypeptide(L)'
;MAVTQKDSSVGVVTVILKALTYDEKRGACSVGTNVRDAACYVCWAFARAYEPQELKPFVTAISSALVIAAVFDRDINCRRAASAAFQENVGRQGTFPHGIDILTTADYFAVGNRSNCFLVISVFIAGFPEYTQPMIDHLVTLKINHWDGVIRELAAKALHNLAQQAPEFSATQ
;
A
#
# COMPACT_ATOMS: atom_id res chain seq x y z
N MET A 1 29.09 15.69 -2.50
CA MET A 1 27.84 16.01 -1.79
C MET A 1 26.61 15.27 -2.29
N ALA A 2 26.47 14.95 -3.58
CA ALA A 2 25.32 14.18 -4.09
C ALA A 2 25.33 12.67 -3.73
N VAL A 3 26.51 12.09 -3.50
CA VAL A 3 26.65 10.64 -3.21
C VAL A 3 26.12 10.27 -1.81
N THR A 4 26.38 11.12 -0.81
CA THR A 4 25.90 10.91 0.57
C THR A 4 24.38 11.02 0.73
N GLN A 5 23.72 11.78 -0.15
CA GLN A 5 22.26 11.95 -0.11
C GLN A 5 21.55 10.72 -0.70
N LYS A 6 22.10 10.13 -1.76
CA LYS A 6 21.52 8.97 -2.46
C LYS A 6 21.51 7.68 -1.61
N ASP A 7 22.58 7.41 -0.87
CA ASP A 7 22.67 6.25 0.05
C ASP A 7 21.75 6.40 1.28
N SER A 8 21.57 7.63 1.75
CA SER A 8 20.65 7.94 2.85
C SER A 8 19.19 7.69 2.44
N SER A 9 18.81 8.04 1.20
CA SER A 9 17.45 7.86 0.69
C SER A 9 17.03 6.39 0.60
N VAL A 10 17.93 5.49 0.19
CA VAL A 10 17.66 4.05 0.11
C VAL A 10 17.34 3.46 1.49
N GLY A 11 18.14 3.84 2.50
CA GLY A 11 17.92 3.40 3.88
C GLY A 11 16.59 3.91 4.44
N VAL A 12 16.26 5.17 4.21
CA VAL A 12 15.00 5.78 4.68
C VAL A 12 13.79 5.16 3.99
N VAL A 13 13.81 4.98 2.67
CA VAL A 13 12.71 4.31 1.93
C VAL A 13 12.49 2.89 2.46
N THR A 14 13.57 2.13 2.71
CA THR A 14 13.45 0.78 3.29
C THR A 14 12.74 0.79 4.64
N VAL A 15 13.04 1.76 5.51
CA VAL A 15 12.38 1.91 6.82
C VAL A 15 10.90 2.28 6.64
N ILE A 16 10.59 3.22 5.74
CA ILE A 16 9.21 3.64 5.45
C ILE A 16 8.36 2.46 4.96
N LEU A 17 8.88 1.64 4.03
CA LEU A 17 8.16 0.49 3.50
C LEU A 17 7.83 -0.55 4.58
N LYS A 18 8.75 -0.76 5.54
CA LYS A 18 8.48 -1.59 6.72
C LYS A 18 7.47 -0.94 7.67
N ALA A 19 7.57 0.38 7.85
CA ALA A 19 6.68 1.13 8.72
C ALA A 19 5.24 1.15 8.20
N LEU A 20 5.02 1.22 6.88
CA LEU A 20 3.70 1.20 6.23
C LEU A 20 2.92 -0.11 6.47
N THR A 21 3.62 -1.23 6.72
CA THR A 21 3.01 -2.54 6.97
C THR A 21 3.09 -2.99 8.42
N TYR A 22 3.66 -2.17 9.30
CA TYR A 22 3.88 -2.53 10.70
C TYR A 22 2.56 -2.74 11.46
N ASP A 23 2.32 -3.96 11.92
CA ASP A 23 1.18 -4.34 12.77
C ASP A 23 1.61 -5.44 13.73
N GLU A 24 1.80 -5.09 15.01
CA GLU A 24 2.21 -6.05 16.03
C GLU A 24 1.09 -6.27 17.05
N LYS A 25 0.82 -7.54 17.35
CA LYS A 25 -0.12 -7.91 18.40
C LYS A 25 0.57 -7.76 19.76
N ARG A 26 0.14 -6.80 20.59
CA ARG A 26 0.54 -6.70 21.99
C ARG A 26 -0.63 -7.09 22.90
N GLY A 27 -0.65 -8.34 23.33
CA GLY A 27 -1.72 -8.86 24.17
C GLY A 27 -3.07 -8.81 23.46
N ALA A 28 -4.00 -7.99 23.97
CA ALA A 28 -5.33 -7.81 23.41
C ALA A 28 -5.46 -6.62 22.43
N CYS A 29 -4.41 -5.82 22.24
CA CYS A 29 -4.40 -4.69 21.32
C CYS A 29 -3.39 -4.85 20.19
N SER A 30 -3.63 -4.16 19.07
CA SER A 30 -2.65 -3.98 18.00
C SER A 30 -1.91 -2.67 18.24
N VAL A 31 -0.59 -2.70 18.03
CA VAL A 31 0.27 -1.53 18.04
C VAL A 31 0.82 -1.39 16.62
N GLY A 32 0.57 -0.24 16.01
CA GLY A 32 1.10 0.05 14.68
C GLY A 32 0.38 1.15 13.92
N THR A 33 -0.86 1.49 14.27
CA THR A 33 -1.62 2.56 13.62
C THR A 33 -0.83 3.86 13.51
N ASN A 34 -0.25 4.35 14.61
CA ASN A 34 0.55 5.59 14.60
C ASN A 34 1.83 5.47 13.76
N VAL A 35 2.41 4.26 13.66
CA VAL A 35 3.61 4.01 12.85
C VAL A 35 3.26 4.07 11.37
N ARG A 36 2.17 3.42 10.97
CA ARG A 36 1.68 3.41 9.59
C ARG A 36 1.20 4.79 9.14
N ASP A 37 0.50 5.51 10.01
CA ASP A 37 0.07 6.90 9.75
C ASP A 37 1.27 7.85 9.59
N ALA A 38 2.26 7.76 10.49
CA ALA A 38 3.51 8.51 10.35
C ALA A 38 4.25 8.17 9.06
N ALA A 39 4.29 6.90 8.66
CA ALA A 39 4.90 6.49 7.40
C ALA A 39 4.16 7.07 6.18
N CYS A 40 2.83 7.13 6.21
CA CYS A 40 2.03 7.81 5.18
C CYS A 40 2.36 9.31 5.12
N TYR A 41 2.49 9.97 6.28
CA TYR A 41 2.88 11.38 6.33
C TYR A 41 4.28 11.61 5.74
N VAL A 42 5.23 10.72 6.00
CA VAL A 42 6.57 10.81 5.38
C VAL A 42 6.49 10.64 3.86
N CYS A 43 5.71 9.67 3.35
CA CYS A 43 5.48 9.53 1.90
C CYS A 43 4.83 10.77 1.27
N TRP A 44 3.90 11.42 1.98
CA TRP A 44 3.27 12.67 1.54
C TRP A 44 4.27 13.84 1.54
N ALA A 45 5.17 13.90 2.53
CA ALA A 45 6.23 14.90 2.58
C ALA A 45 7.27 14.67 1.47
N PHE A 46 7.59 13.41 1.15
CA PHE A 46 8.53 13.05 0.09
C PHE A 46 8.10 13.58 -1.28
N ALA A 47 6.81 13.52 -1.57
CA ALA A 47 6.25 14.07 -2.81
C ALA A 47 6.54 15.57 -2.98
N ARG A 48 6.78 16.31 -1.89
CA ARG A 48 7.13 17.74 -1.89
C ARG A 48 8.62 18.01 -1.80
N ALA A 49 9.36 17.12 -1.15
CA ALA A 49 10.75 17.34 -0.78
C ALA A 49 11.73 16.92 -1.89
N TYR A 50 11.34 15.99 -2.76
CA TYR A 50 12.22 15.41 -3.77
C TYR A 50 11.72 15.66 -5.19
N GLU A 51 12.68 15.84 -6.10
CA GLU A 51 12.42 15.96 -7.53
C GLU A 51 12.06 14.59 -8.15
N PRO A 52 11.26 14.54 -9.23
CA PRO A 52 10.84 13.29 -9.88
C PRO A 52 11.99 12.35 -10.27
N GLN A 53 13.15 12.91 -10.62
CA GLN A 53 14.33 12.12 -10.99
C GLN A 53 14.93 11.38 -9.80
N GLU A 54 14.82 11.94 -8.60
CA GLU A 54 15.36 11.34 -7.37
C GLU A 54 14.44 10.24 -6.83
N LEU A 55 13.12 10.42 -6.95
CA LEU A 55 12.13 9.43 -6.51
C LEU A 55 11.94 8.29 -7.50
N LYS A 56 12.28 8.47 -8.78
CA LYS A 56 12.12 7.49 -9.86
C LYS A 56 12.49 6.04 -9.47
N PRO A 57 13.62 5.75 -8.79
CA PRO A 57 13.99 4.38 -8.42
C PRO A 57 13.06 3.73 -7.39
N PHE A 58 12.33 4.54 -6.63
CA PHE A 58 11.50 4.10 -5.51
C PHE A 58 10.00 4.12 -5.83
N VAL A 59 9.61 4.68 -6.97
CA VAL A 59 8.21 4.87 -7.36
C VAL A 59 7.40 3.59 -7.22
N THR A 60 7.82 2.50 -7.85
CA THR A 60 7.08 1.22 -7.81
C THR A 60 6.93 0.68 -6.39
N ALA A 61 7.98 0.78 -5.58
CA ALA A 61 7.93 0.28 -4.21
C ALA A 61 7.00 1.13 -3.32
N ILE A 62 7.09 2.46 -3.43
CA ILE A 62 6.27 3.39 -2.66
C ILE A 62 4.81 3.32 -3.12
N SER A 63 4.55 3.28 -4.45
CA SER A 63 3.20 3.21 -5.00
C SER A 63 2.50 1.94 -4.53
N SER A 64 3.15 0.77 -4.63
CA SER A 64 2.59 -0.50 -4.17
C SER A 64 2.34 -0.50 -2.67
N ALA A 65 3.27 0.00 -1.86
CA ALA A 65 3.08 0.04 -0.41
C ALA A 65 1.94 0.97 0.03
N LEU A 66 1.81 2.15 -0.60
CA LEU A 66 0.71 3.08 -0.31
C LEU A 66 -0.64 2.52 -0.76
N VAL A 67 -0.71 1.90 -1.94
CA VAL A 67 -1.93 1.24 -2.42
C VAL A 67 -2.35 0.11 -1.48
N ILE A 68 -1.41 -0.74 -1.08
CA ILE A 68 -1.64 -1.83 -0.13
C ILE A 68 -2.18 -1.28 1.19
N ALA A 69 -1.57 -0.21 1.74
CA ALA A 69 -2.06 0.44 2.95
C ALA A 69 -3.46 1.05 2.74
N ALA A 70 -3.73 1.65 1.58
CA ALA A 70 -5.02 2.26 1.25
C ALA A 70 -6.15 1.23 1.18
N VAL A 71 -5.90 -0.01 0.74
CA VAL A 71 -6.96 -1.03 0.59
C VAL A 71 -6.98 -2.11 1.68
N PHE A 72 -5.85 -2.44 2.30
CA PHE A 72 -5.73 -3.58 3.21
C PHE A 72 -5.42 -3.23 4.68
N ASP A 73 -5.32 -1.93 5.02
CA ASP A 73 -5.22 -1.54 6.43
C ASP A 73 -6.56 -1.74 7.15
N ARG A 74 -6.50 -2.24 8.38
CA ARG A 74 -7.66 -2.40 9.26
C ARG A 74 -8.23 -1.05 9.68
N ASP A 75 -7.37 -0.07 9.90
CA ASP A 75 -7.69 1.26 10.41
C ASP A 75 -8.08 2.21 9.27
N ILE A 76 -9.23 2.87 9.42
CA ILE A 76 -9.74 3.80 8.40
C ILE A 76 -8.86 5.02 8.21
N ASN A 77 -8.22 5.51 9.28
CA ASN A 77 -7.38 6.69 9.21
C ASN A 77 -6.09 6.39 8.45
N CYS A 78 -5.49 5.21 8.67
CA CYS A 78 -4.35 4.76 7.90
C CYS A 78 -4.70 4.59 6.41
N ARG A 79 -5.87 4.02 6.08
CA ARG A 79 -6.31 3.92 4.67
C ARG A 79 -6.44 5.30 4.00
N ARG A 80 -7.02 6.27 4.71
CA ARG A 80 -7.18 7.65 4.23
C ARG A 80 -5.84 8.39 4.10
N ALA A 81 -4.95 8.21 5.07
CA ALA A 81 -3.60 8.79 5.02
C ALA A 81 -2.80 8.23 3.84
N ALA A 82 -2.88 6.92 3.59
CA ALA A 82 -2.24 6.28 2.46
C ALA A 82 -2.81 6.76 1.11
N SER A 83 -4.13 6.87 0.99
CA SER A 83 -4.80 7.44 -0.20
C SER A 83 -4.36 8.89 -0.46
N ALA A 84 -4.32 9.74 0.58
CA ALA A 84 -3.87 11.12 0.45
C ALA A 84 -2.38 11.21 0.04
N ALA A 85 -1.52 10.37 0.63
CA ALA A 85 -0.10 10.31 0.26
C ALA A 85 0.08 9.82 -1.19
N PHE A 86 -0.71 8.85 -1.63
CA PHE A 86 -0.69 8.37 -3.02
C PHE A 86 -1.13 9.47 -3.99
N GLN A 87 -2.26 10.12 -3.71
CA GLN A 87 -2.77 11.23 -4.53
C GLN A 87 -1.73 12.34 -4.69
N GLU A 88 -1.06 12.72 -3.60
CA GLU A 88 -0.01 13.74 -3.65
C GLU A 88 1.16 13.34 -4.55
N ASN A 89 1.62 12.09 -4.43
CA ASN A 89 2.69 11.58 -5.27
C ASN A 89 2.27 11.54 -6.75
N VAL A 90 1.03 11.13 -7.07
CA VAL A 90 0.53 11.17 -8.45
C VAL A 90 0.52 12.60 -8.98
N GLY A 91 0.00 13.56 -8.21
CA GLY A 91 -0.14 14.95 -8.65
C GLY A 91 1.18 15.70 -8.83
N ARG A 92 2.20 15.39 -8.02
CA ARG A 92 3.50 16.08 -8.08
C ARG A 92 4.55 15.36 -8.91
N GLN A 93 4.62 14.04 -8.78
CA GLN A 93 5.69 13.25 -9.38
C GLN A 93 5.31 12.78 -10.78
N GLY A 94 4.01 12.52 -11.03
CA GLY A 94 3.49 12.13 -12.35
C GLY A 94 3.99 10.78 -12.87
N THR A 95 4.76 10.03 -12.08
CA THR A 95 5.42 8.78 -12.48
C THR A 95 4.77 7.53 -11.89
N PHE A 96 3.75 7.67 -11.05
CA PHE A 96 3.09 6.56 -10.38
C PHE A 96 2.25 5.76 -11.39
N PRO A 97 2.49 4.44 -11.57
CA PRO A 97 1.78 3.62 -12.55
C PRO A 97 0.27 3.65 -12.33
N HIS A 98 -0.50 3.90 -13.38
CA HIS A 98 -1.97 3.98 -13.33
C HIS A 98 -2.52 4.95 -12.26
N GLY A 99 -1.73 5.96 -11.89
CA GLY A 99 -1.99 6.79 -10.71
C GLY A 99 -3.33 7.53 -10.72
N ILE A 100 -3.76 8.04 -11.88
CA ILE A 100 -5.03 8.79 -12.01
C ILE A 100 -6.24 7.86 -11.84
N ASP A 101 -6.21 6.69 -12.46
CA ASP A 101 -7.28 5.69 -12.36
C ASP A 101 -7.41 5.17 -10.92
N ILE A 102 -6.27 4.90 -10.28
CA ILE A 102 -6.21 4.41 -8.91
C ILE A 102 -6.64 5.48 -7.91
N LEU A 103 -6.14 6.72 -8.00
CA LEU A 103 -6.52 7.76 -7.03
C LEU A 103 -8.01 8.13 -7.12
N THR A 104 -8.59 8.00 -8.31
CA THR A 104 -10.03 8.27 -8.52
C THR A 104 -10.87 7.15 -7.91
N THR A 105 -10.44 5.90 -8.07
CA THR A 105 -11.16 4.74 -7.54
C THR A 105 -10.97 4.55 -6.03
N ALA A 106 -9.77 4.82 -5.52
CA ALA A 106 -9.37 4.70 -4.12
C ALA A 106 -9.30 6.06 -3.42
N ASP A 107 -10.31 6.91 -3.63
CA ASP A 107 -10.41 8.23 -3.01
C ASP A 107 -10.69 8.16 -1.49
N TYR A 108 -10.61 9.32 -0.82
CA TYR A 108 -10.81 9.47 0.63
C TYR A 108 -12.11 8.86 1.17
N PHE A 109 -13.20 8.91 0.39
CA PHE A 109 -14.51 8.40 0.78
C PHE A 109 -14.61 6.91 0.49
N ALA A 110 -14.17 6.48 -0.69
CA ALA A 110 -14.18 5.09 -1.13
C ALA A 110 -13.36 4.20 -0.19
N VAL A 111 -12.18 4.67 0.25
CA VAL A 111 -11.34 3.94 1.21
C VAL A 111 -11.90 3.92 2.64
N GLY A 112 -12.99 4.65 2.90
CA GLY A 112 -13.71 4.61 4.16
C GLY A 112 -14.32 3.23 4.44
N ASN A 113 -14.79 2.53 3.41
CA ASN A 113 -15.46 1.25 3.54
C ASN A 113 -14.47 0.07 3.39
N ARG A 114 -14.15 -0.58 4.51
CA ARG A 114 -13.18 -1.69 4.57
C ARG A 114 -13.54 -2.87 3.66
N SER A 115 -14.81 -3.28 3.62
CA SER A 115 -15.22 -4.42 2.77
C SER A 115 -15.10 -4.05 1.29
N ASN A 116 -15.49 -2.83 0.92
CA ASN A 116 -15.33 -2.32 -0.44
C ASN A 116 -13.85 -2.27 -0.86
N CYS A 117 -12.97 -1.84 0.06
CA CYS A 117 -11.52 -1.82 -0.17
C CYS A 117 -10.98 -3.22 -0.49
N PHE A 118 -11.30 -4.19 0.37
CA PHE A 118 -10.77 -5.55 0.24
C PHE A 118 -11.33 -6.32 -0.95
N LEU A 119 -12.57 -6.07 -1.38
CA LEU A 119 -13.28 -6.95 -2.31
C LEU A 119 -13.54 -6.32 -3.69
N VAL A 120 -13.52 -5.00 -3.81
CA VAL A 120 -13.87 -4.28 -5.04
C VAL A 120 -12.69 -3.43 -5.51
N ILE A 121 -12.25 -2.47 -4.69
CA ILE A 121 -11.15 -1.57 -5.06
C ILE A 121 -9.86 -2.37 -5.26
N SER A 122 -9.58 -3.34 -4.38
CA SER A 122 -8.39 -4.20 -4.51
C SER A 122 -8.37 -4.99 -5.83
N VAL A 123 -9.52 -5.46 -6.30
CA VAL A 123 -9.65 -6.24 -7.54
C VAL A 123 -9.39 -5.35 -8.75
N PHE A 124 -9.95 -4.14 -8.74
CA PHE A 124 -9.67 -3.14 -9.78
C PHE A 124 -8.17 -2.84 -9.88
N ILE A 125 -7.53 -2.55 -8.75
CA ILE A 125 -6.11 -2.21 -8.70
C ILE A 125 -5.24 -3.42 -9.10
N ALA A 126 -5.59 -4.63 -8.65
CA ALA A 126 -4.85 -5.85 -8.99
C ALA A 126 -4.99 -6.24 -10.47
N GLY A 127 -5.86 -5.58 -11.24
CA GLY A 127 -5.88 -5.70 -12.71
C GLY A 127 -4.68 -5.04 -13.39
N PHE A 128 -3.89 -4.23 -12.67
CA PHE A 128 -2.65 -3.64 -13.15
C PHE A 128 -1.44 -4.48 -12.70
N PRO A 129 -0.60 -4.97 -13.64
CA PRO A 129 0.49 -5.91 -13.33
C PRO A 129 1.49 -5.44 -12.27
N GLU A 130 1.71 -4.12 -12.15
CA GLU A 130 2.61 -3.52 -11.17
C GLU A 130 2.16 -3.74 -9.72
N TYR A 131 0.85 -3.94 -9.52
CA TYR A 131 0.23 -4.04 -8.20
C TYR A 131 -0.27 -5.44 -7.88
N THR A 132 -0.56 -6.29 -8.87
CA THR A 132 -1.12 -7.65 -8.69
C THR A 132 -0.29 -8.47 -7.70
N GLN A 133 1.00 -8.67 -8.00
CA GLN A 133 1.87 -9.54 -7.20
C GLN A 133 2.11 -8.98 -5.79
N PRO A 134 2.50 -7.70 -5.60
CA PRO A 134 2.65 -7.12 -4.26
C PRO A 134 1.40 -7.24 -3.38
N MET A 135 0.20 -7.12 -3.97
CA MET A 135 -1.05 -7.25 -3.23
C MET A 135 -1.33 -8.69 -2.81
N ILE A 136 -1.10 -9.67 -3.70
CA ILE A 136 -1.22 -11.10 -3.37
C ILE A 136 -0.23 -11.47 -2.27
N ASP A 137 1.04 -11.09 -2.42
CA ASP A 137 2.08 -11.36 -1.43
C ASP A 137 1.71 -10.77 -0.07
N HIS A 138 1.20 -9.54 -0.03
CA HIS A 138 0.77 -8.90 1.21
C HIS A 138 -0.38 -9.66 1.89
N LEU A 139 -1.38 -10.11 1.13
CA LEU A 139 -2.51 -10.86 1.67
C LEU A 139 -2.05 -12.19 2.29
N VAL A 140 -1.21 -12.94 1.57
CA VAL A 140 -0.68 -14.24 1.99
C VAL A 140 0.24 -14.10 3.20
N THR A 141 1.15 -13.13 3.19
CA THR A 141 2.18 -13.00 4.23
C THR A 141 1.66 -12.34 5.51
N LEU A 142 0.79 -11.34 5.41
CA LEU A 142 0.42 -10.48 6.55
C LEU A 142 -1.05 -10.53 6.94
N LYS A 143 -1.97 -10.91 6.04
CA LYS A 143 -3.41 -10.77 6.28
C LYS A 143 -4.14 -12.08 6.55
N ILE A 144 -3.75 -13.19 5.91
CA ILE A 144 -4.45 -14.48 6.08
C ILE A 144 -4.36 -15.03 7.51
N ASN A 145 -3.23 -14.79 8.19
CA ASN A 145 -2.98 -15.18 9.58
C ASN A 145 -3.11 -14.00 10.56
N HIS A 146 -3.72 -12.89 10.15
CA HIS A 146 -3.87 -11.71 10.99
C HIS A 146 -4.70 -12.03 12.25
N TRP A 147 -4.42 -11.41 13.38
CA TRP A 147 -5.08 -11.73 14.65
C TRP A 147 -6.57 -11.37 14.67
N ASP A 148 -6.96 -10.29 13.97
CA ASP A 148 -8.35 -9.84 13.79
C ASP A 148 -9.09 -10.75 12.81
N GLY A 149 -10.14 -11.43 13.29
CA GLY A 149 -10.91 -12.40 12.49
C GLY A 149 -11.60 -11.82 11.26
N VAL A 150 -12.04 -10.56 11.34
CA VAL A 150 -12.70 -9.89 10.20
C VAL A 150 -11.69 -9.60 9.09
N ILE A 151 -10.45 -9.26 9.46
CA ILE A 151 -9.37 -9.06 8.49
C ILE A 151 -9.02 -10.38 7.79
N ARG A 152 -8.96 -11.50 8.52
CA ARG A 152 -8.72 -12.81 7.91
C ARG A 152 -9.81 -13.20 6.93
N GLU A 153 -11.07 -13.00 7.29
CA GLU A 153 -12.21 -13.32 6.43
C GLU A 153 -12.18 -12.49 5.14
N LEU A 154 -11.96 -11.18 5.24
CA LEU A 154 -11.85 -10.31 4.09
C LEU A 154 -10.61 -10.65 3.24
N ALA A 155 -9.48 -10.98 3.86
CA ALA A 155 -8.27 -11.38 3.16
C ALA A 155 -8.44 -12.67 2.36
N ALA A 156 -9.11 -13.68 2.91
CA ALA A 156 -9.39 -14.93 2.22
C ALA A 156 -10.27 -14.70 0.97
N LYS A 157 -11.31 -13.88 1.10
CA LYS A 157 -12.19 -13.51 -0.03
C LYS A 157 -11.45 -12.67 -1.07
N ALA A 158 -10.65 -11.70 -0.64
CA ALA A 158 -9.82 -10.88 -1.53
C ALA A 158 -8.83 -11.75 -2.31
N LEU A 159 -8.13 -12.67 -1.64
CA LEU A 159 -7.17 -13.57 -2.28
C LEU A 159 -7.83 -14.46 -3.33
N HIS A 160 -9.03 -14.99 -3.06
CA HIS A 160 -9.81 -15.72 -4.06
C HIS A 160 -10.10 -14.89 -5.31
N ASN A 161 -10.52 -13.63 -5.13
CA ASN A 161 -10.82 -12.73 -6.26
C ASN A 161 -9.55 -12.34 -7.03
N LEU A 162 -8.45 -12.07 -6.33
CA LEU A 162 -7.19 -11.65 -6.94
C LEU A 162 -6.48 -12.80 -7.67
N ALA A 163 -6.58 -14.05 -7.19
CA ALA A 163 -5.98 -15.21 -7.83
C ALA A 163 -6.51 -15.42 -9.27
N GLN A 164 -7.75 -15.04 -9.55
CA GLN A 164 -8.33 -15.09 -10.89
C GLN A 164 -7.69 -14.09 -11.87
N GLN A 165 -7.12 -13.00 -11.35
CA GLN A 165 -6.43 -11.97 -12.15
C GLN A 165 -4.97 -12.36 -12.45
N ALA A 166 -4.45 -13.42 -11.83
CA ALA A 166 -3.08 -13.90 -11.96
C ALA A 166 -3.03 -15.40 -12.31
N PRO A 167 -3.53 -15.82 -13.50
CA PRO A 167 -3.63 -17.24 -13.86
C PRO A 167 -2.29 -17.98 -13.85
N GLU A 168 -1.17 -17.30 -14.13
CA GLU A 168 0.18 -17.88 -14.08
C GLU A 168 0.61 -18.34 -12.67
N PHE A 169 0.04 -17.74 -11.63
CA PHE A 169 0.32 -18.09 -10.22
C PHE A 169 -0.58 -19.22 -9.70
N SER A 170 -1.73 -19.46 -10.33
CA SER A 170 -2.64 -20.56 -9.96
C SER A 170 -2.16 -21.93 -10.46
N ALA A 171 -1.18 -21.97 -11.36
CA ALA A 171 -0.70 -23.17 -12.04
C ALA A 171 0.72 -23.62 -11.62
N THR A 172 1.35 -22.91 -10.67
CA THR A 172 2.71 -23.23 -10.25
C THR A 172 2.79 -23.41 -8.73
N GLN A 173 2.11 -24.44 -8.21
CA GLN A 173 2.48 -25.18 -6.99
C GLN A 173 2.13 -26.65 -7.13
#